data_AF-A0A7X7HKH7-F1
#
_entry.id   AF-A0A7X7HKH7-F1
#
_cell.length_a   1.000
_cell.length_b   1.000
_cell.length_c   1.000
_cell.angle_alpha   90.00
_cell.angle_beta   90.00
_cell.angle_gamma   90.00
#
_symmetry.space_group_name_H-M   'P 1'
#
loop_
_entity.id
_entity.type
_entity.pdbx_description
1 polymer ?
#
loop_
_entity_poly.entity_id
_entity_poly.type
_entity_poly.pdbx_seq_one_letter_code
_entity_poly.pdbx_strand_id
1 'polypeptide(L)' 'MKHEPIQILGVKYLKGPNMWTYYPVLEALVDIGALEDYPSNTLPGFVDRLCAWLPTLIEHRCSY' A
#
# COMPACT_ATOMS: atom_id res chain seq x y z
N MET A 1 16.20 -10.29 -15.23
CA MET A 1 16.26 -8.87 -14.84
C MET A 1 16.79 -8.80 -13.43
N LYS A 2 17.77 -7.94 -13.15
CA LYS A 2 18.30 -7.78 -11.79
C LYS A 2 17.36 -6.79 -11.10
N HIS A 3 16.45 -7.29 -10.27
CA HIS A 3 15.58 -6.41 -9.51
C HIS A 3 16.43 -5.70 -8.47
N GLU A 4 16.35 -4.36 -8.43
CA GLU A 4 16.89 -3.62 -7.30
C GLU A 4 16.12 -4.06 -6.04
N PRO A 5 16.83 -4.34 -4.93
CA PRO A 5 16.18 -4.75 -3.70
C PRO A 5 15.36 -3.59 -3.14
N ILE A 6 14.21 -3.90 -2.53
CA ILE A 6 13.43 -2.92 -1.75
C ILE A 6 14.34 -2.33 -0.67
N GLN A 7 14.35 -1.01 -0.55
CA GLN A 7 15.22 -0.29 0.39
C GLN A 7 14.41 0.46 1.44
N ILE A 8 14.93 0.48 2.68
CA ILE A 8 14.43 1.36 3.73
C ILE A 8 15.27 2.64 3.68
N LEU A 9 14.67 3.72 3.19
CA LEU A 9 15.34 5.02 3.08
C LEU A 9 15.44 5.75 4.42
N GLY A 10 14.52 5.46 5.35
CA GLY A 10 14.53 6.04 6.68
C GLY A 10 13.49 5.44 7.60
N VAL A 11 13.74 5.55 8.90
CA VAL A 11 12.81 5.13 9.94
C VAL A 11 12.67 6.26 10.96
N LYS A 12 11.45 6.61 11.32
CA LYS A 12 11.12 7.59 12.34
C LYS A 12 10.28 6.93 13.42
N TYR A 13 10.62 7.21 14.68
CA TYR A 13 9.79 6.81 15.80
C TYR A 13 8.80 7.93 16.15
N LEU A 14 7.52 7.64 16.01
CA LEU A 14 6.44 8.57 16.35
C LEU A 14 5.92 8.23 17.75
N LYS A 15 6.08 9.17 18.70
CA LYS A 15 5.63 9.01 20.09
C LYS A 15 4.20 9.53 20.25
N GLY A 16 3.35 8.72 20.88
CA GLY A 16 1.96 9.08 21.17
C GLY A 16 1.05 9.08 19.94
N PRO A 17 -0.15 9.68 20.03
CA PRO A 17 -1.07 9.82 18.90
C PRO A 17 -0.41 10.54 17.71
N ASN A 18 -0.58 10.00 16.51
CA ASN A 18 0.04 10.48 15.28
C ASN A 18 -0.92 10.32 14.09
N MET A 19 -0.46 10.69 12.88
CA MET A 19 -1.26 10.65 11.65
C MET A 19 -1.83 9.26 11.33
N TRP A 20 -1.15 8.19 11.74
CA TRP A 20 -1.55 6.81 11.41
C TRP A 20 -2.46 6.18 12.46
N THR A 21 -2.22 6.49 13.74
CA THR A 21 -2.92 5.86 14.86
C THR A 21 -2.70 6.59 16.19
N TYR A 22 -3.48 6.24 17.21
CA TYR A 22 -3.44 6.85 18.55
C TYR A 22 -2.27 6.37 19.44
N TYR A 23 -1.55 5.32 19.05
CA TYR A 23 -0.43 4.75 19.83
C TYR A 23 0.92 4.97 19.12
N PRO A 24 2.07 4.81 19.83
CA PRO A 24 3.38 4.99 19.22
C PRO A 24 3.66 3.99 18.08
N VAL A 25 4.28 4.46 16.99
CA VAL A 25 4.60 3.63 15.81
C VAL A 25 5.99 3.93 15.25
N LEU A 26 6.50 3.02 14.42
CA LEU A 26 7.65 3.25 13.55
C LEU A 26 7.15 3.54 12.13
N GLU A 27 7.41 4.74 11.64
CA GLU A 27 7.17 5.11 10.26
C GLU A 27 8.43 4.79 9.45
N ALA A 28 8.30 3.94 8.42
CA ALA A 28 9.38 3.60 7.52
C ALA A 28 9.11 4.20 6.13
N LEU A 29 10.07 4.96 5.62
CA LEU A 29 10.08 5.38 4.22
C LEU A 29 10.75 4.27 3.41
N VAL A 30 10.03 3.69 2.46
CA VAL A 30 10.45 2.52 1.68
C VAL A 30 10.50 2.89 0.19
N ASP A 31 11.62 2.56 -0.46
CA ASP A 31 11.76 2.57 -1.91
C ASP A 31 11.48 1.15 -2.43
N ILE A 32 10.41 1.00 -3.20
CA ILE A 32 10.01 -0.30 -3.79
C ILE A 32 10.63 -0.52 -5.19
N GLY A 33 11.43 0.43 -5.67
CA GLY A 33 12.16 0.38 -6.92
C GLY A 33 11.24 0.17 -8.11
N ALA A 34 11.63 -0.75 -8.99
CA ALA A 34 10.91 -1.04 -10.23
C ALA A 34 9.42 -1.40 -10.03
N LEU A 35 8.98 -1.79 -8.82
CA LEU A 35 7.56 -2.09 -8.55
C LEU A 35 6.65 -0.85 -8.67
N GLU A 36 7.20 0.37 -8.59
CA GLU A 36 6.42 1.59 -8.84
C GLU A 36 5.82 1.62 -10.26
N ASP A 37 6.50 1.00 -11.24
CA ASP A 37 6.06 0.94 -12.64
C ASP A 37 5.03 -0.16 -12.92
N TYR A 38 4.69 -1.00 -11.93
CA TYR A 38 3.74 -2.12 -12.09
C TYR A 38 2.51 -1.95 -11.19
N PRO A 39 1.68 -0.91 -11.41
CA PRO A 39 0.49 -0.71 -10.60
C PRO A 39 -0.56 -1.79 -10.86
N SER A 40 -1.24 -2.25 -9.81
CA SER A 40 -2.18 -3.38 -9.87
C SER A 40 -3.36 -3.20 -10.84
N ASN A 41 -3.70 -1.97 -11.20
CA ASN A 41 -4.76 -1.67 -12.18
C ASN A 41 -4.38 -2.07 -13.63
N THR A 42 -3.09 -2.23 -13.93
CA THR A 42 -2.62 -2.68 -15.26
C THR A 42 -2.74 -4.19 -15.44
N LEU A 43 -2.96 -4.94 -14.36
CA LEU A 43 -3.11 -6.39 -14.39
C LEU A 43 -4.41 -6.76 -15.12
N PRO A 44 -4.36 -7.51 -16.23
CA PRO A 44 -5.54 -7.85 -17.01
C PRO A 44 -6.62 -8.56 -16.17
N GLY A 45 -7.84 -8.01 -16.18
CA GLY A 45 -9.01 -8.54 -15.48
C GLY A 45 -8.88 -8.58 -13.95
N PHE A 46 -7.90 -7.89 -13.35
CA PHE A 46 -7.72 -7.90 -11.90
C PHE A 46 -8.91 -7.31 -11.16
N VAL A 47 -9.39 -6.15 -11.61
CA VAL A 47 -10.56 -5.47 -11.01
C VAL A 47 -11.80 -6.36 -11.07
N ASP A 48 -12.09 -6.96 -12.23
CA ASP A 48 -13.26 -7.82 -12.40
C ASP A 48 -13.22 -9.05 -11.48
N ARG A 49 -12.05 -9.71 -11.37
CA ARG A 49 -11.87 -10.84 -10.45
C ARG A 49 -12.03 -10.42 -8.99
N LEU A 50 -11.48 -9.27 -8.62
CA LEU A 50 -11.57 -8.74 -7.26
C LEU A 50 -13.02 -8.44 -6.87
N CYS A 51 -13.77 -7.77 -7.74
CA CYS A 51 -15.19 -7.50 -7.53
C CYS A 51 -16.04 -8.79 -7.53
N ALA A 52 -15.69 -9.80 -8.32
CA ALA A 52 -16.38 -11.09 -8.28
C ALA A 52 -16.17 -11.82 -6.94
N TRP A 53 -14.96 -11.74 -6.36
CA TRP A 53 -14.67 -12.32 -5.05
C TRP A 53 -15.23 -11.52 -3.88
N LEU A 54 -15.30 -10.19 -4.03
CA LEU A 54 -15.82 -9.27 -3.02
C LEU A 54 -16.92 -8.39 -3.63
N PRO A 55 -18.15 -8.89 -3.85
CA PRO A 55 -19.20 -8.15 -4.55
C PRO A 55 -19.57 -6.81 -3.87
N THR A 56 -19.49 -6.76 -2.54
CA THR A 56 -19.77 -5.54 -1.77
C THR A 56 -18.70 -4.46 -1.90
N LEU A 57 -17.53 -4.79 -2.48
CA LEU A 57 -16.45 -3.82 -2.72
C LEU A 57 -16.85 -2.73 -3.71
N ILE A 58 -17.76 -3.04 -4.65
CA ILE A 58 -18.24 -2.10 -5.68
C ILE A 58 -18.91 -0.88 -5.04
N GLU A 59 -19.61 -1.09 -3.93
CA GLU A 59 -20.32 -0.06 -3.18
C GLU A 59 -19.48 0.49 -2.02
N HIS A 60 -18.29 -0.07 -1.78
CA HIS A 60 -17.44 0.31 -0.68
C HIS A 60 -16.92 1.72 -0.90
N ARG A 61 -17.27 2.61 0.03
CA ARG A 61 -16.63 3.91 0.18
C ARG A 61 -15.66 3.77 1.33
N CYS A 62 -14.35 3.78 1.04
CA CYS A 62 -13.37 3.95 2.10
C CYS A 62 -13.72 5.26 2.83
N SER A 63 -13.78 5.18 4.15
CA SER A 63 -14.12 6.22 5.13
C SER A 63 -14.08 7.66 4.59
N TYR A 64 -15.20 8.39 4.73
CA TYR A 64 -15.29 9.83 4.44
C TYR A 64 -14.41 10.67 5.37
#